data_AF-A0A9X3CZ81-F1
#
_entry.id   AF-A0A9X3CZ81-F1
#
_cell.length_a   1.000
_cell.length_b   1.000
_cell.length_c   1.000
_cell.angle_alpha   90.00
_cell.angle_beta   90.00
_cell.angle_gamma   90.00
#
_symmetry.space_group_name_H-M   'P 1'
#
loop_
_entity.id
_entity.type
_entity.pdbx_description
1 polymer ?
#
loop_
_entity_poly.entity_id
_entity_poly.type
_entity_poly.pdbx_seq_one_letter_code
_entity_poly.pdbx_strand_id
1 'polypeptide(L)'
;MKRTSIFLISIIVVTFLSYRIESFEFLLIAIILLLLVFLILLVIISIFKTINPKRFKTPILMLAVGLAGVLASLLRPYDEAILEDGNRSEKLKYAYETDQKDRMQLKSYVLGELNSRDKKRLKQVKEICMQENNLVPIDKFHAAFVYHHSDNSKDYKMAYQLAAAASEAPSLQNRYQVQWLRKAAYDRWMISIGKPEKFNTQGKFSVELN
;
A
#
# COMPACT_ATOMS: atom_id res chain seq x y z
N MET A 1 -5.02 -18.60 -34.42
CA MET A 1 -4.96 -17.15 -34.09
C MET A 1 -3.61 -16.59 -34.51
N LYS A 2 -3.54 -15.44 -35.22
CA LYS A 2 -2.26 -14.81 -35.60
C LYS A 2 -1.55 -14.27 -34.34
N ARG A 3 -0.21 -14.30 -34.29
CA ARG A 3 0.59 -13.83 -33.13
C ARG A 3 0.23 -12.39 -32.69
N THR A 4 -0.12 -11.53 -33.65
CA THR A 4 -0.60 -10.16 -33.41
C THR A 4 -1.91 -10.14 -32.62
N SER A 5 -2.85 -11.05 -32.91
CA SER A 5 -4.12 -11.14 -32.19
C SER A 5 -3.91 -11.54 -30.73
N ILE A 6 -2.99 -12.49 -30.46
CA ILE A 6 -2.64 -12.89 -29.09
C ILE A 6 -2.08 -11.69 -28.32
N PHE A 7 -1.13 -10.96 -28.91
CA PHE A 7 -0.53 -9.78 -28.28
C PHE A 7 -1.57 -8.70 -27.94
N LEU A 8 -2.47 -8.38 -28.87
CA LEU A 8 -3.52 -7.39 -28.64
C LEU A 8 -4.49 -7.84 -27.53
N ILE A 9 -4.88 -9.11 -27.52
CA ILE A 9 -5.71 -9.68 -26.44
C ILE A 9 -4.98 -9.58 -25.10
N SER A 10 -3.67 -9.89 -25.05
CA SER A 10 -2.88 -9.77 -23.83
C SER A 10 -2.84 -8.34 -23.30
N ILE A 11 -2.68 -7.34 -24.17
CA ILE A 11 -2.75 -5.93 -23.75
C ILE A 11 -4.11 -5.64 -23.13
N ILE A 12 -5.21 -5.96 -23.82
CA ILE A 12 -6.57 -5.66 -23.35
C ILE A 12 -6.85 -6.33 -22.00
N VAL A 13 -6.48 -7.60 -21.84
CA VAL A 13 -6.69 -8.34 -20.59
C VAL A 13 -5.85 -7.74 -19.47
N VAL A 14 -4.57 -7.46 -19.71
CA VAL A 14 -3.67 -6.91 -18.69
C VAL A 14 -4.09 -5.51 -18.28
N THR A 15 -4.48 -4.64 -19.21
CA THR A 15 -4.96 -3.29 -18.88
C THR A 15 -6.28 -3.34 -18.12
N PHE A 16 -7.22 -4.22 -18.51
CA PHE A 16 -8.47 -4.42 -17.78
C PHE A 16 -8.23 -4.90 -16.34
N LEU A 17 -7.38 -5.91 -16.15
CA LEU A 17 -7.02 -6.40 -14.81
C LEU A 17 -6.32 -5.32 -13.98
N SER A 18 -5.40 -4.57 -14.59
CA SER A 18 -4.69 -3.46 -13.93
C SER A 18 -5.64 -2.36 -13.48
N TYR A 19 -6.69 -2.09 -14.25
CA TYR A 19 -7.71 -1.12 -13.89
C TYR A 19 -8.62 -1.63 -12.75
N ARG A 20 -8.91 -2.94 -12.71
CA ARG A 20 -9.88 -3.51 -11.76
C ARG A 20 -9.30 -3.96 -10.42
N ILE A 21 -8.02 -4.31 -10.35
CA ILE A 21 -7.40 -4.91 -9.15
C ILE A 21 -6.33 -3.95 -8.61
N GLU A 22 -6.53 -3.47 -7.37
CA GLU A 22 -5.74 -2.39 -6.75
C GLU A 22 -4.24 -2.67 -6.66
N SER A 23 -3.82 -3.93 -6.49
CA SER A 23 -2.42 -4.32 -6.30
C SER A 23 -1.77 -4.97 -7.51
N PHE A 24 -2.49 -5.09 -8.65
CA PHE A 24 -2.01 -5.85 -9.80
C PHE A 24 -0.78 -5.21 -10.45
N GLU A 25 -0.63 -3.90 -10.38
CA GLU A 25 0.56 -3.18 -10.84
C GLU A 25 1.86 -3.64 -10.18
N PHE A 26 1.86 -4.05 -8.91
CA PHE A 26 3.07 -4.50 -8.23
C PHE A 26 3.53 -5.86 -8.76
N LEU A 27 2.58 -6.74 -9.10
CA LEU A 27 2.88 -7.98 -9.81
C LEU A 27 3.47 -7.69 -11.20
N LEU A 28 2.90 -6.73 -11.93
CA LEU A 28 3.43 -6.32 -13.23
C LEU A 28 4.84 -5.74 -13.12
N ILE A 29 5.10 -4.90 -12.13
CA ILE A 29 6.44 -4.36 -11.85
C ILE A 29 7.43 -5.50 -11.58
N ALA A 30 7.06 -6.48 -10.74
CA ALA A 30 7.93 -7.64 -10.48
C ALA A 30 8.23 -8.44 -11.75
N ILE A 31 7.22 -8.69 -12.60
CA ILE A 31 7.41 -9.36 -13.90
C ILE A 31 8.31 -8.54 -14.83
N ILE A 32 8.11 -7.23 -14.90
CA ILE A 32 8.94 -6.31 -15.69
C ILE A 32 10.40 -6.38 -15.23
N LEU A 33 10.67 -6.33 -13.92
CA LEU A 33 12.01 -6.42 -13.37
C LEU A 33 12.69 -7.75 -13.75
N LEU A 34 11.97 -8.87 -13.63
CA LEU A 34 12.49 -10.18 -14.04
C LEU A 34 12.79 -10.24 -15.56
N LEU A 35 11.93 -9.65 -16.39
CA LEU A 35 12.15 -9.56 -17.83
C LEU A 35 13.36 -8.68 -18.18
N LEU A 36 13.57 -7.58 -17.46
CA LEU A 36 14.75 -6.73 -17.62
C LEU A 36 16.03 -7.47 -17.26
N VAL A 37 16.05 -8.19 -16.13
CA VAL A 37 17.20 -9.04 -15.74
C VAL A 37 17.47 -10.09 -16.82
N PHE A 38 16.43 -10.75 -17.32
CA PHE A 38 16.58 -11.73 -18.40
C PHE A 38 17.15 -11.11 -19.69
N LEU A 39 16.68 -9.93 -20.09
CA LEU A 39 17.21 -9.22 -21.25
C LEU A 39 18.68 -8.81 -21.06
N ILE A 40 19.06 -8.34 -19.87
CA ILE A 40 20.45 -8.02 -19.53
C ILE A 40 21.34 -9.27 -19.69
N LEU A 41 20.90 -10.41 -19.16
CA LEU A 41 21.62 -11.68 -19.32
C LEU A 41 21.75 -12.08 -20.80
N LEU A 42 20.70 -11.91 -21.61
CA LEU A 42 20.78 -12.16 -23.06
C LEU A 42 21.78 -11.24 -23.75
N VAL A 43 21.84 -9.96 -23.38
CA VAL A 43 22.83 -9.02 -23.91
C VAL A 43 24.25 -9.47 -23.53
N ILE A 44 24.49 -9.80 -22.26
CA ILE A 44 25.79 -10.30 -21.80
C ILE A 44 26.21 -11.55 -22.57
N ILE A 45 25.32 -12.54 -22.73
CA ILE A 45 25.63 -13.75 -23.51
C ILE A 45 25.90 -13.41 -24.98
N SER A 46 25.21 -12.40 -25.53
CA SER A 46 25.37 -12.00 -26.93
C SER A 46 26.75 -11.44 -27.26
N ILE A 47 27.46 -10.92 -26.25
CA ILE A 47 28.86 -10.46 -26.39
C ILE A 47 29.80 -11.65 -26.64
N PHE A 48 29.53 -12.78 -26.01
CA PHE A 48 30.39 -13.98 -26.10
C PHE A 48 29.92 -14.98 -27.17
N LYS A 49 28.65 -14.91 -27.59
CA LYS A 49 28.06 -15.88 -28.51
C LYS A 49 27.01 -15.22 -29.41
N THR A 50 27.00 -15.57 -30.70
CA THR A 50 25.94 -15.13 -31.61
C THR A 50 24.58 -15.66 -31.15
N ILE A 51 23.66 -14.77 -30.77
CA ILE A 51 22.30 -15.09 -30.39
C ILE A 51 21.35 -14.74 -31.54
N ASN A 52 20.34 -15.58 -31.77
CA ASN A 52 19.27 -15.26 -32.71
C ASN A 52 18.46 -14.04 -32.21
N PRO A 53 18.39 -12.93 -32.96
CA PRO A 53 17.69 -11.72 -32.53
C PRO A 53 16.19 -11.94 -32.26
N LYS A 54 15.59 -13.01 -32.79
CA LYS A 54 14.22 -13.40 -32.49
C LYS A 54 14.00 -13.71 -30.99
N ARG A 55 15.05 -14.05 -30.23
CA ARG A 55 14.96 -14.31 -28.77
C ARG A 55 14.66 -13.04 -27.96
N PHE A 56 14.97 -11.86 -28.48
CA PHE A 56 14.63 -10.59 -27.83
C PHE A 56 13.17 -10.19 -28.06
N LYS A 57 12.52 -10.66 -29.14
CA LYS A 57 11.18 -10.19 -29.51
C LYS A 57 10.11 -10.50 -28.46
N THR A 58 10.05 -11.74 -27.97
CA THR A 58 9.05 -12.14 -26.98
C THR A 58 9.16 -11.36 -25.67
N PRO A 59 10.32 -11.29 -24.98
CA PRO A 59 10.43 -10.52 -23.74
C PRO A 59 10.17 -9.02 -23.95
N ILE A 60 10.57 -8.43 -25.09
CA ILE A 60 10.25 -7.03 -25.41
C ILE A 60 8.73 -6.82 -25.53
N LEU A 61 8.01 -7.74 -26.21
CA LEU A 61 6.55 -7.65 -26.30
C LEU A 61 5.89 -7.82 -24.91
N MET A 62 6.38 -8.74 -24.08
CA MET A 62 5.88 -8.91 -22.72
C MET A 62 6.13 -7.67 -21.85
N LEU A 63 7.28 -7.01 -22.00
CA LEU A 63 7.56 -5.72 -21.36
C LEU A 63 6.57 -4.65 -21.80
N ALA A 64 6.28 -4.54 -23.10
CA ALA A 64 5.31 -3.58 -23.61
C ALA A 64 3.90 -3.83 -23.02
N VAL A 65 3.47 -5.08 -22.88
CA VAL A 65 2.21 -5.46 -22.24
C VAL A 65 2.20 -5.06 -20.76
N GLY A 66 3.26 -5.39 -20.03
CA GLY A 66 3.38 -5.05 -18.60
C GLY A 66 3.36 -3.54 -18.37
N LEU A 67 4.11 -2.79 -19.17
CA LEU A 67 4.16 -1.32 -19.11
C LEU A 67 2.79 -0.71 -19.42
N ALA A 68 2.07 -1.22 -20.43
CA ALA A 68 0.71 -0.77 -20.72
C ALA A 68 -0.24 -1.00 -19.54
N GLY A 69 -0.11 -2.13 -18.84
CA GLY A 69 -0.87 -2.41 -17.61
C GLY A 69 -0.56 -1.43 -16.47
N VAL A 70 0.72 -1.19 -16.20
CA VAL A 70 1.15 -0.21 -15.18
C VAL A 70 0.63 1.20 -15.53
N LEU A 71 0.71 1.62 -16.80
CA LEU A 71 0.15 2.90 -17.22
C LEU A 71 -1.37 2.96 -17.01
N ALA A 72 -2.08 1.87 -17.31
CA ALA A 72 -3.53 1.80 -17.09
C ALA A 72 -3.91 1.87 -15.59
N SER A 73 -3.11 1.30 -14.69
CA SER A 73 -3.38 1.39 -13.24
C SER A 73 -3.21 2.81 -12.69
N LEU A 74 -2.32 3.62 -13.28
CA LEU A 74 -2.16 5.03 -12.90
C LEU A 74 -3.38 5.88 -13.26
N LEU A 75 -4.19 5.45 -14.23
CA LEU A 75 -5.43 6.13 -14.65
C LEU A 75 -6.65 5.73 -13.83
N ARG A 76 -6.54 4.74 -12.95
CA ARG A 76 -7.65 4.34 -12.06
C ARG A 76 -8.01 5.51 -11.14
N PRO A 77 -9.29 5.90 -11.01
CA PRO A 77 -9.70 6.92 -10.05
C PRO A 77 -9.54 6.42 -8.61
N TYR A 78 -9.33 7.33 -7.66
CA TYR A 78 -9.44 6.98 -6.24
C TYR A 78 -10.91 6.94 -5.84
N ASP A 79 -11.23 6.13 -4.83
CA ASP A 79 -12.45 6.34 -4.04
C ASP A 79 -12.35 7.69 -3.31
N GLU A 80 -13.49 8.25 -2.88
CA GLU A 80 -13.48 9.40 -1.99
C GLU A 80 -12.68 9.10 -0.73
N ALA A 81 -11.95 10.09 -0.22
CA ALA A 81 -11.06 9.86 0.93
C ALA A 81 -11.86 9.60 2.22
N ILE A 82 -13.05 10.18 2.32
CA ILE A 82 -13.91 10.16 3.51
C ILE A 82 -15.35 9.88 3.11
N LEU A 83 -16.15 9.46 4.09
CA LEU A 83 -17.58 9.28 3.94
C LEU A 83 -18.31 10.42 4.66
N GLU A 84 -19.05 11.24 3.92
CA GLU A 84 -19.78 12.38 4.51
C GLU A 84 -21.04 11.92 5.26
N ASP A 85 -21.75 10.96 4.70
CA ASP A 85 -23.03 10.44 5.22
C ASP A 85 -22.85 9.05 5.84
N GLY A 86 -23.29 8.88 7.08
CA GLY A 86 -23.20 7.62 7.80
C GLY A 86 -23.01 7.80 9.30
N ASN A 87 -23.16 6.72 10.04
CA ASN A 87 -22.84 6.72 11.46
C ASN A 87 -21.32 6.75 11.67
N ARG A 88 -20.89 7.06 12.91
CA ARG A 88 -19.47 7.18 13.25
C ARG A 88 -18.64 5.94 12.90
N SER A 89 -19.17 4.74 13.12
CA SER A 89 -18.45 3.49 12.94
C SER A 89 -18.26 3.23 11.44
N GLU A 90 -19.25 3.57 10.62
CA GLU A 90 -19.15 3.57 9.16
C GLU A 90 -18.10 4.57 8.67
N LYS A 91 -18.09 5.79 9.19
CA LYS A 91 -17.09 6.81 8.82
C LYS A 91 -15.66 6.39 9.17
N LEU A 92 -15.44 5.90 10.40
CA LEU A 92 -14.13 5.42 10.85
C LEU A 92 -13.66 4.20 10.03
N LYS A 93 -14.56 3.24 9.79
CA LYS A 93 -14.27 2.08 8.95
C LYS A 93 -13.91 2.50 7.53
N TYR A 94 -14.69 3.39 6.93
CA TYR A 94 -14.45 3.87 5.57
C TYR A 94 -13.10 4.58 5.45
N ALA A 95 -12.79 5.49 6.39
CA ALA A 95 -11.49 6.18 6.42
C ALA A 95 -10.31 5.20 6.57
N TYR A 96 -10.47 4.13 7.35
CA TYR A 96 -9.48 3.06 7.44
C TYR A 96 -9.35 2.28 6.11
N GLU A 97 -10.47 1.87 5.52
CA GLU A 97 -10.46 1.09 4.28
C GLU A 97 -9.84 1.88 3.13
N THR A 98 -10.21 3.16 2.95
CA THR A 98 -9.65 4.00 1.89
C THR A 98 -8.17 4.35 2.13
N ASP A 99 -7.73 4.51 3.39
CA ASP A 99 -6.29 4.61 3.72
C ASP A 99 -5.51 3.38 3.24
N GLN A 100 -6.00 2.18 3.53
CA GLN A 100 -5.32 0.94 3.13
C GLN A 100 -5.35 0.75 1.62
N LYS A 101 -6.50 1.00 0.97
CA LYS A 101 -6.64 0.92 -0.49
C LYS A 101 -5.72 1.90 -1.21
N ASP A 102 -5.62 3.14 -0.74
CA ASP A 102 -4.71 4.13 -1.33
C ASP A 102 -3.28 3.60 -1.29
N ARG A 103 -2.84 3.04 -0.17
CA ARG A 103 -1.47 2.48 0.00
C ARG A 103 -1.21 1.23 -0.83
N MET A 104 -2.25 0.57 -1.33
CA MET A 104 -2.15 -0.56 -2.26
C MET A 104 -2.05 -0.14 -3.72
N GLN A 105 -2.04 1.16 -4.04
CA GLN A 105 -1.98 1.66 -5.41
C GLN A 105 -0.66 2.37 -5.69
N LEU A 106 -0.02 2.06 -6.82
CA LEU A 106 1.27 2.66 -7.19
C LEU A 106 1.18 4.18 -7.33
N LYS A 107 0.07 4.70 -7.89
CA LYS A 107 -0.11 6.14 -8.08
C LYS A 107 -0.03 6.94 -6.79
N SER A 108 -0.30 6.35 -5.63
CA SER A 108 -0.18 7.03 -4.33
C SER A 108 1.23 7.46 -4.00
N TYR A 109 2.22 6.72 -4.51
CA TYR A 109 3.64 6.99 -4.31
C TYR A 109 4.26 7.80 -5.45
N VAL A 110 3.70 7.68 -6.67
CA VAL A 110 4.26 8.32 -7.88
C VAL A 110 3.65 9.70 -8.14
N LEU A 111 2.36 9.89 -7.88
CA LEU A 111 1.65 11.16 -8.17
C LEU A 111 1.49 12.06 -6.92
N GLY A 112 1.84 11.57 -5.73
CA GLY A 112 1.93 12.39 -4.52
C GLY A 112 0.61 12.75 -3.84
N GLU A 113 -0.51 12.12 -4.20
CA GLU A 113 -1.83 12.46 -3.66
C GLU A 113 -2.05 11.99 -2.21
N LEU A 114 -1.28 11.00 -1.74
CA LEU A 114 -1.49 10.30 -0.48
C LEU A 114 -1.52 11.24 0.74
N ASN A 115 -0.59 12.19 0.82
CA ASN A 115 -0.50 13.12 1.95
C ASN A 115 -1.75 14.01 2.08
N SER A 116 -2.32 14.45 0.96
CA SER A 116 -3.52 15.29 0.99
C SER A 116 -4.75 14.51 1.45
N ARG A 117 -4.83 13.23 1.05
CA ARG A 117 -5.90 12.31 1.42
C ARG A 117 -5.79 11.87 2.88
N ASP A 118 -4.57 11.60 3.36
CA ASP A 118 -4.27 11.32 4.76
C ASP A 118 -4.74 12.47 5.66
N LYS A 119 -4.49 13.73 5.27
CA LYS A 119 -4.97 14.91 6.01
C LYS A 119 -6.50 15.00 6.07
N LYS A 120 -7.21 14.69 4.98
CA LYS A 120 -8.69 14.68 4.96
C LYS A 120 -9.25 13.63 5.93
N ARG A 121 -8.74 12.40 5.85
CA ARG A 121 -9.13 11.30 6.74
C ARG A 121 -8.83 11.62 8.20
N LEU A 122 -7.62 12.11 8.48
CA LEU A 122 -7.20 12.46 9.84
C LEU A 122 -8.08 13.57 10.44
N LYS A 123 -8.50 14.56 9.65
CA LYS A 123 -9.41 15.61 10.11
C LYS A 123 -10.75 15.02 10.56
N GLN A 124 -11.39 14.20 9.73
CA GLN A 124 -12.67 13.57 10.07
C GLN A 124 -12.56 12.65 11.30
N VAL A 125 -11.51 11.83 11.36
CA VAL A 125 -11.26 10.93 12.51
C VAL A 125 -11.04 11.74 13.80
N LYS A 126 -10.31 12.86 13.74
CA LYS A 126 -10.12 13.75 14.90
C LYS A 126 -11.43 14.33 15.41
N GLU A 127 -12.28 14.83 14.51
CA GLU A 127 -13.59 15.38 14.87
C GLU A 127 -14.46 14.34 15.58
N ILE A 128 -14.52 13.10 15.06
CA ILE A 128 -15.25 11.99 15.68
C ILE A 128 -14.67 11.66 17.06
N CYS A 129 -13.35 11.53 17.18
CA CYS A 129 -12.70 11.21 18.46
C CYS A 129 -12.83 12.31 19.52
N MET A 130 -12.96 13.58 19.13
CA MET A 130 -13.14 14.70 20.07
C MET A 130 -14.56 14.81 20.60
N GLN A 131 -15.56 14.46 19.77
CA GLN A 131 -16.96 14.55 20.15
C GLN A 131 -17.42 13.36 21.00
N GLU A 132 -16.70 12.23 20.94
CA GLU A 132 -17.18 10.97 21.50
C GLU A 132 -16.13 10.20 22.29
N ASN A 133 -16.38 10.04 23.59
CA ASN A 133 -15.45 9.34 24.50
C ASN A 133 -15.58 7.81 24.48
N ASN A 134 -16.62 7.24 23.86
CA ASN A 134 -16.99 5.82 23.99
C ASN A 134 -16.98 5.07 22.65
N LEU A 135 -15.85 5.11 21.93
CA LEU A 135 -15.66 4.28 20.73
C LEU A 135 -15.61 2.79 21.10
N VAL A 136 -16.26 1.95 20.29
CA VAL A 136 -16.15 0.49 20.40
C VAL A 136 -14.75 0.03 19.97
N PRO A 137 -14.28 -1.16 20.37
CA PRO A 137 -12.90 -1.58 20.11
C PRO A 137 -12.48 -1.54 18.63
N ILE A 138 -13.38 -1.90 17.71
CA ILE A 138 -13.06 -1.89 16.27
C ILE A 138 -12.92 -0.47 15.72
N ASP A 139 -13.69 0.49 16.24
CA ASP A 139 -13.61 1.90 15.87
C ASP A 139 -12.30 2.52 16.36
N LYS A 140 -11.84 2.13 17.57
CA LYS A 140 -10.52 2.51 18.07
C LYS A 140 -9.41 2.00 17.16
N PHE A 141 -9.51 0.76 16.68
CA PHE A 141 -8.54 0.20 15.74
C PHE A 141 -8.52 0.97 14.41
N HIS A 142 -9.68 1.26 13.82
CA HIS A 142 -9.77 2.04 12.58
C HIS A 142 -9.19 3.45 12.75
N ALA A 143 -9.59 4.15 13.81
CA ALA A 143 -9.06 5.48 14.13
C ALA A 143 -7.54 5.44 14.36
N ALA A 144 -7.05 4.47 15.11
CA ALA A 144 -5.62 4.30 15.39
C ALA A 144 -4.79 4.17 14.11
N PHE A 145 -5.28 3.43 13.12
CA PHE A 145 -4.60 3.28 11.83
C PHE A 145 -4.48 4.60 11.07
N VAL A 146 -5.53 5.42 11.08
CA VAL A 146 -5.48 6.74 10.44
C VAL A 146 -4.53 7.69 11.19
N TYR A 147 -4.56 7.72 12.52
CA TYR A 147 -3.60 8.50 13.32
C TYR A 147 -2.16 8.01 13.12
N HIS A 148 -1.95 6.70 12.92
CA HIS A 148 -0.62 6.12 12.72
C HIS A 148 0.07 6.71 11.48
N HIS A 149 -0.69 7.14 10.48
CA HIS A 149 -0.19 7.75 9.25
C HIS A 149 -0.14 9.29 9.26
N SER A 150 -0.34 9.91 10.41
CA SER A 150 -0.12 11.34 10.58
C SER A 150 1.36 11.74 10.45
N ASP A 151 1.64 13.03 10.61
CA ASP A 151 2.97 13.64 10.48
C ASP A 151 3.51 14.24 11.79
N ASN A 152 2.91 13.94 12.95
CA ASN A 152 3.31 14.55 14.22
C ASN A 152 3.20 13.61 15.44
N SER A 153 4.06 13.89 16.43
CA SER A 153 4.21 13.06 17.64
C SER A 153 2.95 12.96 18.51
N LYS A 154 2.08 13.99 18.52
CA LYS A 154 0.84 13.95 19.32
C LYS A 154 -0.13 12.93 18.74
N ASP A 155 -0.24 12.90 17.42
CA ASP A 155 -1.09 11.96 16.72
C ASP A 155 -0.55 10.52 16.80
N TYR A 156 0.77 10.33 16.76
CA TYR A 156 1.35 8.99 17.01
C TYR A 156 1.07 8.46 18.41
N LYS A 157 1.11 9.34 19.43
CA LYS A 157 0.71 8.98 20.78
C LYS A 157 -0.76 8.55 20.82
N MET A 158 -1.64 9.29 20.16
CA MET A 158 -3.06 8.96 20.06
C MET A 158 -3.28 7.61 19.35
N ALA A 159 -2.59 7.37 18.24
CA ALA A 159 -2.60 6.08 17.55
C ALA A 159 -2.24 4.93 18.49
N TYR A 160 -1.17 5.08 19.27
CA TYR A 160 -0.76 4.07 20.24
C TYR A 160 -1.83 3.83 21.31
N GLN A 161 -2.39 4.88 21.90
CA GLN A 161 -3.42 4.76 22.94
C GLN A 161 -4.67 4.02 22.43
N LEU A 162 -5.16 4.40 21.24
CA LEU A 162 -6.31 3.75 20.62
C LEU A 162 -6.02 2.30 20.23
N ALA A 163 -4.85 2.03 19.63
CA ALA A 163 -4.43 0.68 19.26
C ALA A 163 -4.24 -0.22 20.49
N ALA A 164 -3.69 0.30 21.59
CA ALA A 164 -3.55 -0.42 22.85
C ALA A 164 -4.92 -0.81 23.41
N ALA A 165 -5.83 0.14 23.53
CA ALA A 165 -7.19 -0.12 24.00
C ALA A 165 -7.96 -1.10 23.09
N ALA A 166 -7.77 -1.03 21.77
CA ALA A 166 -8.35 -1.99 20.84
C ALA A 166 -7.75 -3.40 21.02
N SER A 167 -6.45 -3.50 21.27
CA SER A 167 -5.74 -4.78 21.42
C SER A 167 -6.06 -5.53 22.71
N GLU A 168 -6.53 -4.83 23.73
CA GLU A 168 -6.93 -5.41 25.03
C GLU A 168 -8.37 -5.91 25.02
N ALA A 169 -9.17 -5.52 24.02
CA ALA A 169 -10.55 -5.98 23.91
C ALA A 169 -10.60 -7.49 23.57
N PRO A 170 -11.41 -8.30 24.30
CA PRO A 170 -11.51 -9.73 24.05
C PRO A 170 -11.85 -10.12 22.61
N SER A 171 -12.64 -9.31 21.91
CA SER A 171 -13.03 -9.53 20.52
C SER A 171 -11.92 -9.30 19.48
N LEU A 172 -10.83 -8.63 19.87
CA LEU A 172 -9.73 -8.22 18.99
C LEU A 172 -8.36 -8.72 19.44
N GLN A 173 -8.20 -9.18 20.69
CA GLN A 173 -6.89 -9.52 21.28
C GLN A 173 -6.08 -10.53 20.47
N ASN A 174 -6.75 -11.47 19.79
CA ASN A 174 -6.08 -12.51 18.97
C ASN A 174 -5.85 -12.08 17.51
N ARG A 175 -6.24 -10.87 17.11
CA ARG A 175 -6.07 -10.39 15.74
C ARG A 175 -4.66 -9.84 15.54
N TYR A 176 -3.89 -10.50 14.68
CA TYR A 176 -2.50 -10.13 14.38
C TYR A 176 -2.34 -8.64 14.02
N GLN A 177 -3.17 -8.11 13.13
CA GLN A 177 -3.09 -6.71 12.69
C GLN A 177 -3.28 -5.72 13.86
N VAL A 178 -4.16 -6.02 14.81
CA VAL A 178 -4.40 -5.17 15.99
C VAL A 178 -3.18 -5.18 16.90
N GLN A 179 -2.59 -6.35 17.13
CA GLN A 179 -1.37 -6.49 17.94
C GLN A 179 -0.16 -5.83 17.28
N TRP A 180 -0.03 -5.96 15.96
CA TRP A 180 0.99 -5.28 15.18
C TRP A 180 0.84 -3.76 15.26
N LEU A 181 -0.37 -3.23 15.05
CA LEU A 181 -0.60 -1.78 15.05
C LEU A 181 -0.24 -1.16 16.40
N ARG A 182 -0.56 -1.82 17.52
CA ARG A 182 -0.15 -1.35 18.85
C ARG A 182 1.37 -1.17 18.94
N LYS A 183 2.14 -2.17 18.49
CA LYS A 183 3.61 -2.13 18.52
C LYS A 183 4.15 -1.07 17.56
N ALA A 184 3.61 -1.03 16.33
CA ALA A 184 3.98 -0.09 15.29
C ALA A 184 3.74 1.37 15.70
N ALA A 185 2.57 1.67 16.27
CA ALA A 185 2.24 3.01 16.75
C ALA A 185 3.10 3.42 17.95
N TYR A 186 3.41 2.48 18.85
CA TYR A 186 4.32 2.76 19.98
C TYR A 186 5.72 3.15 19.50
N ASP A 187 6.34 2.34 18.63
CA ASP A 187 7.68 2.62 18.15
C ASP A 187 7.73 3.92 17.35
N ARG A 188 6.72 4.17 16.49
CA ARG A 188 6.60 5.44 15.75
C ARG A 188 6.54 6.64 16.69
N TRP A 189 5.76 6.54 17.78
CA TRP A 189 5.70 7.59 18.79
C TRP A 189 7.04 7.76 19.54
N MET A 190 7.72 6.67 19.92
CA MET A 190 9.01 6.77 20.61
C MET A 190 10.08 7.43 19.73
N ILE A 191 10.20 7.00 18.48
CA ILE A 191 11.16 7.58 17.54
C ILE A 191 10.88 9.07 17.32
N SER A 192 9.60 9.45 17.17
CA SER A 192 9.23 10.85 16.93
C SER A 192 9.52 11.81 18.10
N ILE A 193 9.85 11.27 19.29
CA ILE A 193 10.29 12.04 20.46
C ILE A 193 11.75 11.78 20.84
N GLY A 194 12.54 11.22 19.93
CA GLY A 194 13.97 10.96 20.12
C GLY A 194 14.30 9.77 21.02
N LYS A 195 13.34 8.87 21.26
CA LYS A 195 13.54 7.63 22.03
C LYS A 195 13.77 6.43 21.09
N PRO A 196 14.49 5.40 21.53
CA PRO A 196 14.64 4.18 20.74
C PRO A 196 13.31 3.45 20.58
N GLU A 197 13.17 2.68 19.50
CA GLU A 197 12.08 1.73 19.34
C GLU A 197 12.21 0.57 20.34
N LYS A 198 11.08 -0.04 20.68
CA LYS A 198 10.99 -1.19 21.61
C LYS A 198 10.71 -2.49 20.87
N PHE A 199 9.98 -2.44 19.77
CA PHE A 199 9.51 -3.62 19.05
C PHE A 199 10.09 -3.78 17.64
N ASN A 200 11.04 -2.93 17.24
CA ASN A 200 11.73 -2.98 15.95
C ASN A 200 10.78 -2.91 14.74
N THR A 201 9.69 -2.15 14.85
CA THR A 201 8.64 -2.10 13.83
C THR A 201 8.78 -0.94 12.84
N GLN A 202 9.63 0.06 13.11
CA GLN A 202 9.79 1.20 12.21
C GLN A 202 10.91 1.01 11.18
N GLY A 203 11.68 -0.08 11.32
CA GLY A 203 12.65 -0.51 10.32
C GLY A 203 13.90 0.35 10.32
N LYS A 204 14.95 -0.16 10.95
CA LYS A 204 16.24 -0.26 10.24
C LYS A 204 16.23 -1.63 9.57
N PHE A 205 16.52 -1.70 8.27
CA PHE A 205 16.89 -2.97 7.66
C PHE A 205 18.27 -3.35 8.21
N SER A 206 18.32 -4.06 9.34
CA SER A 206 19.55 -4.67 9.84
C SER A 206 19.57 -6.13 9.40
N VAL A 207 20.40 -6.44 8.41
CA VAL A 207 20.82 -7.82 8.18
C VAL A 207 21.82 -8.15 9.30
N GLU A 208 21.36 -8.73 10.39
CA GLU A 208 22.25 -9.41 11.32
C GLU A 208 22.71 -10.69 10.63
N LEU A 209 23.88 -10.63 9.99
CA LEU A 209 24.65 -11.80 9.61
C LEU A 209 25.37 -12.27 10.88
N ASN A 210 24.79 -13.26 11.56
CA ASN A 210 25.56 -14.10 12.47
C ASN A 210 26.35 -15.13 11.68
#